data_AF-A0A2N5IBK9-F1
#
_entry.id   AF-A0A2N5IBK9-F1
#
_cell.length_a   1.000
_cell.length_b   1.000
_cell.length_c   1.000
_cell.angle_alpha   90.00
_cell.angle_beta   90.00
_cell.angle_gamma   90.00
#
_symmetry.space_group_name_H-M   'P 1'
#
loop_
_entity.id
_entity.type
_entity.pdbx_description
1 polymer ?
#
loop_
_entity_poly.entity_id
_entity_poly.type
_entity_poly.pdbx_seq_one_letter_code
_entity_poly.pdbx_strand_id
1 'polypeptide(L)'
;MNIERGDSVKFGQEWCIQYEREDLINQTVKLTPQYFEEDNGLYTFERECPGIYDKENEEADSIYHLFGNNFEKFMDCELIKGTEEDKKAYQKIIQDKIEEEAKSWEEFAKANINLD
;
A
#
# COMPACT_ATOMS: atom_id res chain seq x y z
N MET A 1 13.21 12.36 0.50
CA MET A 1 12.63 11.78 -0.73
C MET A 1 11.13 12.00 -0.69
N ASN A 2 10.46 12.22 -1.83
CA ASN A 2 9.00 12.38 -1.86
C ASN A 2 8.39 11.29 -2.73
N ILE A 3 7.65 10.37 -2.12
CA ILE A 3 6.92 9.30 -2.82
C ILE A 3 5.50 9.78 -3.08
N GLU A 4 5.04 9.58 -4.30
CA GLU A 4 3.69 9.92 -4.74
C GLU A 4 2.90 8.65 -5.07
N ARG A 5 1.56 8.75 -4.99
CA ARG A 5 0.68 7.66 -5.42
C ARG A 5 0.95 7.30 -6.88
N GLY A 6 1.05 6.01 -7.17
CA GLY A 6 1.37 5.51 -8.51
C GLY A 6 2.87 5.44 -8.83
N ASP A 7 3.76 5.93 -7.95
CA ASP A 7 5.20 5.68 -8.06
C ASP A 7 5.51 4.18 -7.96
N SER A 8 6.69 3.80 -8.44
CA SER A 8 7.24 2.45 -8.33
C SER A 8 8.63 2.49 -7.69
N VAL A 9 9.05 1.39 -7.09
CA VAL A 9 10.42 1.23 -6.59
C VAL A 9 11.11 0.13 -7.37
N LYS A 10 12.27 0.44 -7.93
CA LYS A 10 13.19 -0.56 -8.44
C LYS A 10 14.12 -0.96 -7.30
N PHE A 11 14.04 -2.22 -6.89
CA PHE A 11 14.80 -2.73 -5.76
C PHE A 11 16.25 -3.00 -6.16
N GLY A 12 17.16 -2.42 -5.37
CA GLY A 12 18.58 -2.57 -5.54
C GLY A 12 19.09 -3.91 -5.00
N GLN A 13 20.21 -4.38 -5.54
CA GLN A 13 20.81 -5.65 -5.15
C GLN A 13 21.35 -5.61 -3.71
N GLU A 14 21.97 -4.51 -3.29
CA GLU A 14 22.53 -4.39 -1.94
C GLU A 14 21.42 -4.41 -0.88
N TRP A 15 20.34 -3.67 -1.12
CA TRP A 15 19.16 -3.70 -0.27
C TRP A 15 18.57 -5.11 -0.16
N CYS A 16 18.32 -5.77 -1.29
CA CYS A 16 17.71 -7.10 -1.31
C CYS A 16 18.53 -8.14 -0.55
N ILE A 17 19.86 -8.12 -0.68
CA ILE A 17 20.74 -9.03 0.07
C ILE A 17 20.70 -8.71 1.57
N GLN A 18 20.73 -7.44 1.95
CA GLN A 18 20.74 -7.03 3.35
C GLN A 18 19.43 -7.35 4.09
N TYR A 19 18.29 -7.29 3.39
CA TYR A 19 16.96 -7.52 3.97
C TYR A 19 16.33 -8.86 3.59
N GLU A 20 17.12 -9.81 3.06
CA GLU A 20 16.69 -11.19 2.74
C GLU A 20 15.49 -11.21 1.76
N ARG A 21 15.54 -10.35 0.73
CA ARG A 21 14.54 -10.18 -0.32
C ARG A 21 15.14 -10.38 -1.71
N GLU A 22 15.87 -11.49 -1.91
CA GLU A 22 16.52 -11.76 -3.20
C GLU A 22 15.52 -11.92 -4.35
N ASP A 23 14.26 -12.24 -4.04
CA ASP A 23 13.14 -12.29 -4.98
C ASP A 23 12.92 -10.95 -5.70
N LEU A 24 13.24 -9.82 -5.05
CA LEU A 24 13.03 -8.48 -5.59
C LEU A 24 14.24 -7.91 -6.35
N ILE A 25 15.38 -8.61 -6.43
CA ILE A 25 16.60 -8.06 -7.04
C ILE A 25 16.33 -7.55 -8.47
N ASN A 26 16.61 -6.26 -8.70
CA ASN A 26 16.40 -5.54 -9.97
C ASN A 26 14.94 -5.49 -10.46
N GLN A 27 13.97 -5.90 -9.64
CA GLN A 27 12.56 -5.79 -9.98
C GLN A 27 12.05 -4.37 -9.73
N THR A 28 11.25 -3.86 -10.67
CA THR A 28 10.46 -2.65 -10.48
C THR A 28 9.07 -3.04 -10.01
N VAL A 29 8.76 -2.74 -8.76
CA VAL A 29 7.45 -3.02 -8.17
C VAL A 29 6.66 -1.74 -8.09
N LYS A 30 5.44 -1.79 -8.63
CA LYS A 30 4.50 -0.67 -8.55
C LYS A 30 3.90 -0.60 -7.16
N LEU A 31 3.97 0.58 -6.54
CA LEU A 31 3.36 0.80 -5.24
C LEU A 31 1.84 0.85 -5.41
N THR A 32 1.14 0.18 -4.51
CA THR A 32 -0.33 0.16 -4.45
C THR A 32 -0.80 0.62 -3.07
N PRO A 33 -2.07 1.06 -2.95
CA PRO A 33 -2.61 1.43 -1.65
C PRO A 33 -2.68 0.21 -0.75
N GLN A 34 -1.99 0.28 0.38
CA GLN A 34 -2.05 -0.68 1.47
C GLN A 34 -2.71 -0.01 2.68
N TYR A 35 -3.37 -0.80 3.53
CA TYR A 35 -4.17 -0.28 4.65
C TYR A 35 -3.65 -0.86 5.96
N PHE A 36 -3.38 0.02 6.92
CA PHE A 36 -2.81 -0.34 8.21
C PHE A 36 -3.66 0.26 9.33
N GLU A 37 -3.77 -0.47 10.43
CA GLU A 37 -4.40 0.06 11.64
C GLU A 37 -3.52 1.16 12.25
N GLU A 38 -4.12 2.32 12.50
CA GLU A 38 -3.51 3.43 13.24
C GLU A 38 -4.35 3.69 14.50
N ASP A 39 -3.66 3.89 15.63
CA ASP A 39 -4.26 4.28 16.90
C ASP A 39 -3.85 5.71 17.26
N ASN A 40 -4.83 6.58 17.48
CA ASN A 40 -4.60 7.95 17.94
C ASN A 40 -4.77 8.12 19.46
N GLY A 41 -4.95 7.03 20.20
CA GLY A 41 -5.18 6.98 21.65
C GLY A 41 -6.66 7.08 22.06
N LEU A 42 -7.58 7.28 21.11
CA LEU A 42 -9.04 7.29 21.37
C LEU A 42 -9.75 6.14 20.66
N TYR A 43 -9.37 5.85 19.42
CA TYR A 43 -9.92 4.77 18.60
C TYR A 43 -8.90 4.35 17.55
N THR A 44 -9.03 3.10 17.11
CA THR A 44 -8.29 2.58 15.97
C THR A 44 -9.05 2.86 14.68
N PHE A 45 -8.31 3.10 13.60
CA PHE A 45 -8.87 3.29 12.26
C PHE A 45 -7.87 2.80 11.22
N GLU A 46 -8.37 2.37 10.05
CA GLU A 46 -7.48 2.06 8.94
C GLU A 46 -6.99 3.33 8.25
N ARG A 47 -5.70 3.37 7.92
CA ARG A 47 -5.09 4.41 7.10
C ARG A 47 -4.42 3.81 5.88
N GLU A 48 -4.65 4.47 4.74
CA GLU A 48 -3.99 4.15 3.48
C GLU A 48 -2.55 4.67 3.44
N CYS A 49 -1.64 3.85 2.94
CA CYS A 49 -0.25 4.18 2.66
C CYS A 49 0.25 3.46 1.40
N PRO A 50 1.13 4.08 0.59
CA PRO A 50 1.86 3.36 -0.45
C PRO A 50 2.64 2.19 0.13
N GLY A 51 2.57 1.05 -0.53
CA GLY A 51 3.28 -0.16 -0.14
C GLY A 51 3.28 -1.22 -1.23
N ILE A 52 3.74 -2.40 -0.87
CA ILE A 52 3.68 -3.61 -1.70
C ILE A 52 2.90 -4.68 -0.95
N TYR A 53 2.27 -5.58 -1.70
CA TYR A 53 1.68 -6.79 -1.12
C TYR A 53 2.63 -7.95 -1.36
N ASP A 54 3.17 -8.50 -0.28
CA ASP A 54 3.98 -9.71 -0.32
C ASP A 54 3.04 -10.92 -0.45
N LYS A 55 3.08 -11.55 -1.62
CA LYS A 55 2.24 -12.70 -1.91
C LYS A 55 2.70 -13.97 -1.21
N GLU A 56 3.96 -14.08 -0.83
CA GLU A 56 4.50 -15.28 -0.18
C GLU A 56 4.11 -15.30 1.29
N ASN A 57 4.13 -14.14 1.94
CA ASN A 57 3.76 -13.98 3.34
C ASN A 57 2.28 -13.60 3.53
N GLU A 58 1.56 -13.29 2.45
CA GLU A 58 0.19 -12.77 2.46
C GLU A 58 0.03 -11.50 3.30
N GLU A 59 1.08 -10.67 3.32
CA GLU A 59 1.15 -9.46 4.15
C GLU A 59 1.40 -8.21 3.32
N ALA A 60 0.85 -7.09 3.81
CA ALA A 60 1.08 -5.79 3.22
C ALA A 60 2.29 -5.13 3.89
N ASP A 61 3.27 -4.72 3.09
CA ASP A 61 4.42 -3.96 3.54
C ASP A 61 4.28 -2.50 3.14
N SER A 62 4.16 -1.62 4.13
CA SER A 62 4.20 -0.19 3.88
C SER A 62 5.60 0.21 3.40
N ILE A 63 5.67 1.24 2.57
CA ILE A 63 6.95 1.75 2.07
C ILE A 63 7.86 2.24 3.22
N TYR A 64 7.26 2.65 4.34
CA TYR A 64 7.96 3.09 5.55
C TYR A 64 8.43 1.92 6.42
N HIS A 65 7.75 0.77 6.39
CA HIS A 65 8.27 -0.46 7.01
C HIS A 65 9.52 -0.95 6.27
N LEU A 66 9.48 -0.94 4.93
CA LEU A 66 10.60 -1.37 4.09
C LEU A 66 11.82 -0.44 4.22
N PHE A 67 11.60 0.87 4.13
CA PHE A 67 12.71 1.82 3.95
C PHE A 67 12.98 2.73 5.16
N GLY A 68 12.16 2.64 6.21
CA GLY A 68 12.19 3.55 7.35
C GLY A 68 11.45 4.86 7.09
N ASN A 69 11.05 5.54 8.17
CA ASN A 69 10.22 6.74 8.09
C ASN A 69 10.89 7.90 7.33
N ASN A 70 12.23 7.93 7.29
CA ASN A 70 12.99 8.94 6.57
C ASN A 70 13.68 8.37 5.32
N PHE A 71 13.30 7.16 4.89
CA PHE A 71 13.94 6.43 3.80
C PHE A 71 15.44 6.17 4.02
N GLU A 72 15.87 6.10 5.28
CA GLU A 72 17.27 5.89 5.65
C GLU A 72 17.82 4.52 5.18
N LYS A 73 16.92 3.56 4.90
CA LYS A 73 17.26 2.25 4.37
C LYS A 73 17.08 2.15 2.85
N PHE A 74 16.83 3.23 2.12
CA PHE A 74 16.55 3.15 0.68
C PHE A 74 17.78 2.77 -0.18
N MET A 75 18.99 2.83 0.36
CA MET A 75 20.23 2.26 -0.20
C MET A 75 20.39 2.46 -1.73
N ASP A 76 20.52 1.36 -2.48
CA ASP A 76 20.70 1.32 -3.93
C ASP A 76 19.39 1.13 -4.71
N CYS A 77 18.24 1.25 -4.04
CA CYS A 77 16.94 1.28 -4.69
C CYS A 77 16.76 2.59 -5.49
N GLU A 78 15.90 2.55 -6.50
CA GLU A 78 15.56 3.71 -7.32
C GLU A 78 14.06 3.99 -7.23
N LEU A 79 13.69 5.25 -7.03
CA LEU A 79 12.31 5.71 -7.13
C LEU A 79 11.99 6.02 -8.59
N ILE A 80 11.03 5.30 -9.16
CA ILE A 80 10.55 5.50 -10.52
C ILE A 80 9.22 6.24 -10.46
N LYS A 81 9.18 7.45 -11.04
CA LYS A 81 8.00 8.30 -10.99
C LYS A 81 6.86 7.76 -11.84
N GLY A 82 5.68 7.68 -11.24
CA GLY A 82 4.46 7.22 -11.90
C GLY A 82 3.99 8.19 -12.99
N THR A 83 3.41 7.64 -14.05
CA THR A 83 2.68 8.41 -15.06
C THR A 83 1.32 8.88 -14.54
N GLU A 84 0.64 9.74 -15.30
CA GLU A 84 -0.74 10.13 -14.96
C GLU A 84 -1.71 8.94 -15.03
N GLU A 85 -1.45 7.97 -15.92
CA GLU A 85 -2.18 6.71 -15.99
C GLU A 85 -1.96 5.87 -14.73
N ASP A 86 -0.73 5.85 -14.19
CA ASP A 86 -0.41 5.13 -12.96
C ASP A 86 -1.11 5.73 -11.75
N LYS A 87 -1.13 7.06 -11.65
CA LYS A 87 -1.86 7.79 -10.60
C LYS A 87 -3.37 7.52 -10.66
N LYS A 88 -3.95 7.51 -11.86
CA LYS A 88 -5.36 7.16 -12.06
C LYS A 88 -5.65 5.73 -11.65
N ALA A 89 -4.79 4.78 -12.01
CA ALA A 89 -4.94 3.38 -11.62
C ALA A 89 -4.88 3.22 -10.09
N TYR A 90 -3.94 3.89 -9.42
CA TYR A 90 -3.83 3.89 -7.96
C TYR A 90 -5.10 4.45 -7.31
N GLN A 91 -5.57 5.61 -7.77
CA GLN A 91 -6.79 6.25 -7.24
C GLN A 91 -8.03 5.38 -7.48
N LYS A 92 -8.08 4.65 -8.60
CA LYS A 92 -9.17 3.71 -8.89
C LYS A 92 -9.23 2.59 -7.86
N ILE A 93 -8.10 2.03 -7.44
CA ILE A 93 -8.07 0.97 -6.40
C ILE A 93 -8.69 1.47 -5.08
N ILE A 94 -8.35 2.71 -4.68
CA ILE A 94 -8.95 3.32 -3.48
C ILE A 94 -10.46 3.48 -3.65
N GLN A 95 -10.89 4.02 -4.79
CA GLN A 95 -12.31 4.27 -5.05
C GLN A 95 -13.12 2.97 -5.08
N ASP A 96 -12.58 1.92 -5.70
CA ASP A 96 -13.21 0.61 -5.77
C ASP A 96 -13.40 0.01 -4.36
N LYS A 97 -12.41 0.14 -3.46
CA LYS A 97 -12.52 -0.31 -2.05
C LYS A 97 -13.62 0.46 -1.30
N ILE A 98 -13.67 1.78 -1.44
CA ILE A 98 -14.71 2.62 -0.81
C ILE A 98 -16.10 2.22 -1.30
N GLU A 99 -16.26 1.96 -2.60
CA GLU A 99 -17.55 1.55 -3.18
C GLU A 99 -17.97 0.14 -2.72
N GLU A 100 -17.01 -0.77 -2.52
CA GLU A 100 -17.27 -2.10 -1.97
C GLU A 100 -17.74 -2.02 -0.51
N GLU A 101 -17.05 -1.25 0.33
CA GLU A 101 -17.45 -1.01 1.72
C GLU A 101 -18.83 -0.36 1.81
N ALA A 102 -19.09 0.68 0.99
CA ALA A 102 -20.38 1.34 0.96
C ALA A 102 -21.53 0.38 0.61
N LYS A 103 -21.32 -0.49 -0.39
CA LYS A 103 -22.31 -1.52 -0.76
C LYS A 103 -22.55 -2.50 0.38
N SER A 104 -21.50 -2.95 1.07
CA SER A 104 -21.62 -3.83 2.23
C SER A 104 -22.49 -3.20 3.33
N TRP A 105 -22.26 -1.92 3.64
CA TRP A 105 -23.07 -1.19 4.61
C TRP A 105 -24.53 -0.99 4.18
N GLU A 106 -24.78 -0.72 2.90
CA GLU A 106 -26.15 -0.63 2.37
C GLU A 106 -26.89 -1.96 2.49
N GLU A 107 -26.22 -3.08 2.20
CA GLU A 107 -26.79 -4.42 2.33
C GLU A 107 -27.09 -4.76 3.79
N PHE A 108 -26.15 -4.47 4.70
CA PHE A 108 -26.35 -4.63 6.14
C PHE A 108 -27.53 -3.80 6.65
N ALA A 109 -27.65 -2.54 6.23
CA ALA A 109 -28.76 -1.67 6.63
C ALA A 109 -30.10 -2.21 6.12
N LYS A 110 -30.19 -2.64 4.85
CA LYS A 110 -31.41 -3.22 4.26
C LYS A 110 -31.84 -4.51 4.98
N ALA A 111 -30.87 -5.35 5.38
CA ALA A 111 -31.15 -6.58 6.10
C ALA A 111 -31.74 -6.33 7.51
N ASN A 112 -31.33 -5.24 8.17
CA ASN A 112 -31.73 -4.94 9.55
C ASN A 112 -32.91 -3.96 9.69
N ILE A 113 -33.36 -3.34 8.60
CA ILE A 113 -34.57 -2.49 8.57
C ILE A 113 -35.87 -3.33 8.53
N ASN A 114 -35.81 -4.62 8.18
CA ASN A 114 -36.97 -5.51 8.07
C ASN A 114 -37.21 -6.40 9.32
N LEU A 115 -36.68 -6.03 10.49
CA LEU A 115 -36.76 -6.83 11.73
C LEU A 115 -37.76 -6.29 12.78
N ASP A 116 -38.68 -5.39 12.39
CA ASP A 116 -39.80 -4.93 13.22
C ASP A 116 -41.08 -5.76 13.01
#